data_AF-A0A521CEL6-F1
#
_entry.id   AF-A0A521CEL6-F1
#
_cell.length_a   1.000
_cell.length_b   1.000
_cell.length_c   1.000
_cell.angle_alpha   90.00
_cell.angle_beta   90.00
_cell.angle_gamma   90.00
#
_symmetry.space_group_name_H-M   'P 1'
#
loop_
_entity.id
_entity.type
_entity.pdbx_description
1 polymer ?
#
loop_
_entity_poly.entity_id
_entity_poly.type
_entity_poly.pdbx_seq_one_letter_code
_entity_poly.pdbx_strand_id
1 'polypeptide(L)'
;MKKILILALLMLSVVYTTTDAQCGDDLLKKALKEMGDAQYIKDFNIDLTNVKKDTKTGYVKFSVILNSRSHYKFNTTDGAGNSEKVIMQLYDGDKMLVSNYEGGKMYEAFEFICQKSKVYSLVFSYQGGAEGCSKAVMSLVKQYTEGEMKF
;
A
#
# COMPACT_ATOMS: atom_id res chain seq x y z
N MET A 1 -4.49 -50.59 -28.76
CA MET A 1 -5.13 -49.99 -27.57
C MET A 1 -4.15 -49.47 -26.52
N LYS A 2 -2.94 -50.06 -26.34
CA LYS A 2 -1.94 -49.56 -25.35
C LYS A 2 -1.28 -48.21 -25.71
N LYS A 3 -1.21 -47.84 -27.00
CA LYS A 3 -0.61 -46.56 -27.44
C LYS A 3 -1.53 -45.34 -27.26
N ILE A 4 -2.86 -45.56 -27.19
CA ILE A 4 -3.84 -44.49 -26.97
C ILE A 4 -3.86 -44.07 -25.49
N LEU A 5 -3.62 -45.02 -24.57
CA LEU A 5 -3.47 -44.75 -23.14
C LEU A 5 -2.25 -43.90 -22.79
N ILE A 6 -1.17 -43.97 -23.58
CA ILE A 6 0.03 -43.15 -23.38
C ILE A 6 -0.20 -41.70 -23.82
N LEU A 7 -1.01 -41.47 -24.88
CA LEU A 7 -1.38 -40.13 -25.32
C LEU A 7 -2.31 -39.42 -24.33
N ALA A 8 -3.20 -40.17 -23.65
CA ALA A 8 -4.10 -39.61 -22.64
C ALA A 8 -3.36 -39.20 -21.35
N LEU A 9 -2.25 -39.87 -21.02
CA LEU A 9 -1.44 -39.56 -19.83
C LEU A 9 -0.53 -38.34 -20.03
N LEU A 10 -0.15 -38.02 -21.28
CA LEU A 10 0.69 -36.85 -21.59
C LEU A 10 -0.11 -35.54 -21.60
N MET A 11 -1.42 -35.57 -21.84
CA MET A 11 -2.30 -34.40 -21.78
C MET A 11 -2.64 -33.95 -20.34
N LEU A 12 -2.21 -34.70 -19.33
CA LEU A 12 -2.31 -34.30 -17.92
C LEU A 12 -1.07 -33.54 -17.41
N SER A 13 -0.19 -33.10 -18.31
CA SER A 13 0.88 -32.16 -17.99
C SER A 13 0.31 -30.74 -17.93
N VAL A 14 -0.37 -30.47 -16.81
CA VAL A 14 -0.05 -29.33 -15.96
C VAL A 14 0.25 -28.03 -16.73
N VAL A 15 -0.81 -27.30 -17.06
CA VAL A 15 -0.72 -25.85 -17.17
C VAL A 15 -0.99 -25.29 -15.78
N TYR A 16 0.04 -25.21 -14.93
CA TYR A 16 -0.01 -24.29 -13.80
C TYR A 16 0.15 -22.88 -14.39
N THR A 17 -0.96 -22.27 -14.79
CA THR A 17 -0.98 -20.82 -14.94
C THR A 17 -0.71 -20.23 -13.56
N THR A 18 0.43 -19.56 -13.41
CA THR A 18 0.71 -18.70 -12.27
C THR A 18 -0.40 -17.67 -12.18
N THR A 19 -1.21 -17.75 -11.14
CA THR A 19 -2.28 -16.80 -10.88
C THR A 19 -1.66 -15.49 -10.40
N ASP A 20 -1.60 -14.48 -11.26
CA ASP A 20 -1.26 -13.08 -10.91
C ASP A 20 -2.34 -12.40 -10.04
N ALA A 21 -3.13 -13.18 -9.28
CA ALA A 21 -4.35 -12.73 -8.60
C ALA A 21 -4.12 -12.21 -7.16
N GLN A 22 -2.88 -12.01 -6.72
CA GLN A 22 -2.58 -11.65 -5.33
C GLN A 22 -2.72 -10.14 -5.05
N CYS A 23 -3.51 -9.42 -5.84
CA CYS A 23 -3.80 -7.99 -5.65
C CYS A 23 -5.27 -7.75 -5.21
N GLY A 24 -5.88 -8.75 -4.58
CA GLY A 24 -7.30 -8.76 -4.21
C GLY A 24 -7.61 -8.42 -2.76
N ASP A 25 -8.82 -8.78 -2.33
CA ASP A 25 -9.38 -8.46 -0.99
C ASP A 25 -8.55 -9.00 0.18
N ASP A 26 -7.76 -10.05 -0.03
CA ASP A 26 -6.93 -10.62 1.03
C ASP A 26 -5.81 -9.68 1.48
N LEU A 27 -5.31 -8.79 0.60
CA LEU A 27 -4.36 -7.75 0.98
C LEU A 27 -5.02 -6.72 1.88
N LEU A 28 -6.27 -6.35 1.58
CA LEU A 28 -7.02 -5.42 2.39
C LEU A 28 -7.28 -6.01 3.78
N LYS A 29 -7.67 -7.29 3.86
CA LYS A 29 -7.81 -7.98 5.16
C LYS A 29 -6.51 -7.96 5.96
N LYS A 30 -5.37 -8.19 5.30
CA LYS A 30 -4.05 -8.11 5.95
C LYS A 30 -3.75 -6.70 6.45
N ALA A 31 -3.98 -5.67 5.62
CA ALA A 31 -3.77 -4.27 6.00
C ALA A 31 -4.68 -3.85 7.16
N LEU A 32 -5.95 -4.27 7.14
CA LEU A 32 -6.90 -4.04 8.23
C LEU A 32 -6.46 -4.74 9.53
N LYS A 33 -5.85 -5.92 9.44
CA LYS A 33 -5.30 -6.61 10.61
C LYS A 33 -4.08 -5.88 11.19
N GLU A 34 -3.19 -5.37 10.34
CA GLU A 34 -1.96 -4.66 10.75
C GLU A 34 -2.22 -3.27 11.34
N MET A 35 -3.39 -2.70 11.06
CA MET A 35 -3.88 -1.49 11.74
C MET A 35 -3.89 -1.67 13.27
N GLY A 36 -4.19 -2.88 13.75
CA GLY A 36 -4.32 -3.20 15.18
C GLY A 36 -5.62 -2.64 15.76
N ASP A 37 -5.57 -2.09 16.96
CA ASP A 37 -6.74 -1.56 17.66
C ASP A 37 -7.15 -0.13 17.22
N ALA A 38 -6.45 0.44 16.24
CA ALA A 38 -6.77 1.78 15.73
C ALA A 38 -8.12 1.77 14.97
N GLN A 39 -8.80 2.92 14.95
CA GLN A 39 -10.09 3.04 14.27
C GLN A 39 -9.87 3.20 12.76
N TYR A 40 -10.48 2.32 11.96
CA TYR A 40 -10.46 2.41 10.51
C TYR A 40 -11.07 3.74 10.02
N ILE A 41 -10.39 4.40 9.07
CA ILE A 41 -10.92 5.59 8.37
C ILE A 41 -11.11 5.31 6.88
N LYS A 42 -10.05 4.89 6.20
CA LYS A 42 -10.04 4.76 4.74
C LYS A 42 -8.97 3.80 4.26
N ASP A 43 -9.28 3.02 3.23
CA ASP A 43 -8.32 2.24 2.47
C ASP A 43 -7.98 2.90 1.12
N PHE A 44 -6.82 2.51 0.59
CA PHE A 44 -6.31 2.94 -0.70
C PHE A 44 -5.89 1.72 -1.51
N ASN A 45 -6.30 1.70 -2.77
CA ASN A 45 -5.82 0.72 -3.73
C ASN A 45 -4.66 1.31 -4.53
N ILE A 46 -3.48 0.73 -4.40
CA ILE A 46 -2.29 1.11 -5.14
C ILE A 46 -2.09 0.05 -6.22
N ASP A 47 -2.28 0.47 -7.47
CA ASP A 47 -2.03 -0.36 -8.63
C ASP A 47 -1.16 0.45 -9.59
N LEU A 48 0.13 0.11 -9.63
CA LEU A 48 1.11 0.76 -10.50
C LEU A 48 1.51 -0.23 -11.59
N THR A 49 1.04 0.07 -12.82
CA THR A 49 1.41 -0.65 -14.04
C THR A 49 2.35 0.21 -14.88
N ASN A 50 3.49 -0.34 -15.29
CA ASN A 50 4.42 0.17 -16.29
C ASN A 50 3.76 0.00 -17.66
N VAL A 51 2.88 0.92 -17.99
CA VAL A 51 2.45 1.06 -19.38
C VAL A 51 3.65 1.55 -20.19
N LYS A 52 4.28 0.64 -20.94
CA LYS A 52 5.23 0.96 -22.02
C LYS A 52 4.49 1.70 -23.15
N LYS A 53 4.18 2.97 -22.92
CA LYS A 53 3.84 4.01 -23.90
C LYS A 53 3.45 5.25 -23.12
N ASP A 54 4.37 6.20 -23.08
CA ASP A 54 4.14 7.60 -22.71
C ASP A 54 3.27 7.87 -21.47
N THR A 55 3.93 8.34 -20.41
CA THR A 55 3.33 9.20 -19.38
C THR A 55 2.26 8.58 -18.46
N LYS A 56 2.68 7.70 -17.55
CA LYS A 56 2.11 7.70 -16.17
C LYS A 56 3.23 7.57 -15.16
N THR A 57 3.25 8.53 -14.24
CA THR A 57 4.23 8.69 -13.17
C THR A 57 4.44 7.37 -12.43
N GLY A 58 5.69 7.02 -12.06
CA GLY A 58 6.01 5.86 -11.22
C GLY A 58 5.48 5.96 -9.77
N TYR A 59 4.43 6.74 -9.57
CA TYR A 59 3.75 6.98 -8.32
C TYR A 59 2.25 7.22 -8.54
N VAL A 60 1.44 6.92 -7.53
CA VAL A 60 0.04 7.31 -7.39
C VAL A 60 -0.10 8.27 -6.20
N LYS A 61 -0.98 9.27 -6.34
CA LYS A 61 -1.19 10.29 -5.31
C LYS A 61 -2.66 10.36 -4.91
N PHE A 62 -2.92 10.41 -3.61
CA PHE A 62 -4.23 10.62 -3.03
C PHE A 62 -4.24 11.88 -2.17
N SER A 63 -5.31 12.65 -2.27
CA SER A 63 -5.57 13.77 -1.35
C SER A 63 -6.31 13.24 -0.11
N VAL A 64 -5.77 13.49 1.08
CA VAL A 64 -6.36 13.08 2.35
C VAL A 64 -6.57 14.30 3.25
N ILE A 65 -7.73 14.38 3.90
CA ILE A 65 -8.00 15.41 4.90
C ILE A 65 -7.62 14.85 6.25
N LEU A 66 -6.67 15.50 6.92
CA LEU A 66 -6.29 15.17 8.28
C LEU A 66 -6.75 16.29 9.21
N ASN A 67 -7.33 15.92 10.34
CA ASN A 67 -7.78 16.85 11.36
C ASN A 67 -6.66 17.16 12.34
N SER A 68 -6.57 18.42 12.77
CA SER A 68 -5.69 18.81 13.86
C SER A 68 -6.01 18.02 15.13
N ARG A 69 -4.97 17.82 15.95
CA ARG A 69 -5.03 17.08 17.20
C ARG A 69 -5.40 15.61 17.02
N SER A 70 -5.15 15.03 15.85
CA SER A 70 -5.38 13.61 15.60
C SER A 70 -4.07 12.89 15.32
N HIS A 71 -3.91 11.73 15.94
CA HIS A 71 -2.83 10.79 15.72
C HIS A 71 -3.29 9.73 14.70
N TYR A 72 -2.68 9.74 13.53
CA TYR A 72 -2.99 8.81 12.45
C TYR A 72 -1.90 7.76 12.33
N LYS A 73 -2.31 6.54 11.97
CA LYS A 73 -1.40 5.48 11.54
C LYS A 73 -1.74 5.10 10.10
N PHE A 74 -0.69 4.97 9.30
CA PHE A 74 -0.77 4.53 7.92
C PHE A 74 0.06 3.26 7.78
N ASN A 75 -0.54 2.18 7.30
CA ASN A 75 0.16 0.92 7.06
C ASN A 75 -0.15 0.39 5.66
N THR A 76 0.76 -0.40 5.12
CA THR A 76 0.69 -0.92 3.76
C THR A 76 0.95 -2.41 3.72
N THR A 77 0.27 -3.10 2.81
CA THR A 77 0.54 -4.49 2.47
C THR A 77 0.76 -4.64 0.98
N ASP A 78 1.87 -5.29 0.63
CA ASP A 78 2.24 -5.59 -0.74
C ASP A 78 1.64 -6.93 -1.22
N GLY A 79 1.33 -7.00 -2.51
CA GLY A 79 1.04 -8.27 -3.18
C GLY A 79 2.28 -9.17 -3.20
N ALA A 80 2.08 -10.48 -3.07
CA ALA A 80 3.21 -11.42 -3.00
C ALA A 80 3.98 -11.57 -4.33
N GLY A 81 3.44 -11.05 -5.43
CA GLY A 81 4.15 -10.93 -6.71
C GLY A 81 5.02 -9.67 -6.84
N ASN A 82 5.00 -8.74 -5.87
CA ASN A 82 5.80 -7.52 -5.95
C ASN A 82 7.29 -7.84 -5.72
N SER A 83 8.16 -7.28 -6.57
CA SER A 83 9.62 -7.39 -6.37
C SER A 83 10.13 -6.51 -5.24
N GLU A 84 9.42 -5.43 -4.94
CA GLU A 84 9.80 -4.39 -3.97
C GLU A 84 8.60 -4.00 -3.10
N LYS A 85 8.88 -3.47 -1.91
CA LYS A 85 7.84 -2.91 -1.04
C LYS A 85 7.41 -1.52 -1.51
N VAL A 86 6.14 -1.19 -1.33
CA VAL A 86 5.62 0.14 -1.64
C VAL A 86 6.20 1.19 -0.68
N ILE A 87 6.74 2.25 -1.26
CA ILE A 87 7.16 3.45 -0.55
C ILE A 87 5.94 4.36 -0.44
N MET A 88 5.53 4.63 0.80
CA MET A 88 4.46 5.54 1.18
C MET A 88 5.05 6.81 1.80
N GLN A 89 4.57 7.96 1.35
CA GLN A 89 5.05 9.27 1.77
C GLN A 89 3.88 10.23 1.99
N LEU A 90 3.92 10.97 3.10
CA LEU A 90 2.96 12.03 3.39
C LEU A 90 3.60 13.39 3.14
N TYR A 91 2.91 14.23 2.38
CA TYR A 91 3.35 15.57 2.00
C TYR A 91 2.37 16.66 2.43
N ASP A 92 2.95 17.80 2.77
CA ASP A 92 2.28 19.08 2.95
C ASP A 92 2.76 20.07 1.88
N GLY A 93 1.97 20.24 0.82
CA GLY A 93 2.45 20.87 -0.42
C GLY A 93 3.60 20.06 -1.00
N ASP A 94 4.75 20.70 -1.18
CA ASP A 94 5.98 20.07 -1.69
C ASP A 94 6.88 19.51 -0.58
N LYS A 95 6.53 19.73 0.69
CA LYS A 95 7.33 19.27 1.83
C LYS A 95 6.94 17.85 2.23
N MET A 96 7.87 16.90 2.11
CA MET A 96 7.72 15.57 2.71
C MET A 96 7.76 15.68 4.24
N LEU A 97 6.76 15.11 4.91
CA LEU A 97 6.65 15.10 6.37
C LEU A 97 7.14 13.79 6.98
N VAL A 98 6.77 12.67 6.38
CA VAL A 98 7.12 11.32 6.84
C VAL A 98 7.09 10.33 5.68
N SER A 99 7.92 9.30 5.77
CA SER A 99 7.94 8.18 4.83
C SER A 99 8.11 6.87 5.59
N ASN A 100 7.61 5.78 5.03
CA ASN A 100 7.93 4.43 5.50
C ASN A 100 9.29 3.92 4.96
N TYR A 101 10.05 4.75 4.23
CA TYR A 101 11.40 4.45 3.80
C TYR A 101 12.36 5.50 4.34
N GLU A 102 13.27 5.08 5.23
CA GLU A 102 14.25 5.99 5.85
C GLU A 102 15.59 5.28 6.06
N GLY A 103 16.69 5.93 5.67
CA GLY A 103 18.04 5.39 5.87
C GLY A 103 18.28 4.03 5.20
N GLY A 104 17.59 3.75 4.09
CA GLY A 104 17.68 2.46 3.38
C GLY A 104 16.82 1.33 3.99
N LYS A 105 16.03 1.62 5.04
CA LYS A 105 15.15 0.65 5.68
C LYS A 105 13.69 0.92 5.34
N MET A 106 12.97 -0.15 5.03
CA MET A 106 11.52 -0.13 4.84
C MET A 106 10.79 -0.48 6.14
N TYR A 107 9.76 0.30 6.46
CA TYR A 107 8.83 0.07 7.55
C TYR A 107 7.45 -0.28 6.99
N GLU A 108 6.70 -1.14 7.69
CA GLU A 108 5.34 -1.53 7.26
C GLU A 108 4.31 -0.41 7.49
N ALA A 109 4.64 0.53 8.37
CA ALA A 109 3.76 1.61 8.77
C ALA A 109 4.56 2.83 9.24
N PHE A 110 3.90 3.99 9.21
CA PHE A 110 4.31 5.16 9.97
C PHE A 110 3.11 5.77 10.69
N GLU A 111 3.40 6.57 11.71
CA GLU A 111 2.40 7.33 12.44
C GLU A 111 2.67 8.84 12.29
N PHE A 112 1.59 9.63 12.31
CA PHE A 112 1.66 11.07 12.12
C PHE A 112 0.66 11.79 13.02
N ILE A 113 1.16 12.69 13.87
CA ILE A 113 0.33 13.57 14.68
C ILE A 113 0.07 14.85 13.90
N CYS A 114 -1.16 15.03 13.45
CA CYS A 114 -1.56 16.18 12.67
C CYS A 114 -1.79 17.41 13.57
N GLN A 115 -1.06 18.48 13.33
CA GLN A 115 -1.20 19.73 14.09
C GLN A 115 -2.18 20.72 13.45
N LYS A 116 -2.39 20.65 12.14
CA LYS A 116 -3.21 21.60 11.37
C LYS A 116 -4.20 20.86 10.49
N SER A 117 -5.50 21.16 10.65
CA SER A 117 -6.56 20.59 9.82
C SER A 117 -6.43 21.08 8.38
N LYS A 118 -6.09 20.20 7.44
CA LYS A 118 -6.00 20.52 6.00
C LYS A 118 -5.88 19.27 5.14
N VAL A 119 -5.82 19.49 3.83
CA VAL A 119 -5.53 18.46 2.83
C VAL A 119 -4.02 18.23 2.77
N TYR A 120 -3.63 16.96 2.82
CA TYR A 120 -2.27 16.46 2.62
C TYR A 120 -2.25 15.56 1.38
N SER A 121 -1.07 15.34 0.82
CA SER A 121 -0.86 14.40 -0.28
C SER A 121 -0.22 13.12 0.24
N LEU A 122 -0.90 11.99 0.06
CA LEU A 122 -0.36 10.66 0.31
C LEU A 122 0.11 10.08 -1.03
N VAL A 123 1.42 9.89 -1.16
CA VAL A 123 2.08 9.45 -2.40
C VAL A 123 2.62 8.05 -2.20
N PHE A 124 2.37 7.18 -3.17
CA PHE A 124 2.85 5.81 -3.20
C PHE A 124 3.69 5.57 -4.44
N SER A 125 4.82 4.90 -4.30
CA SER A 125 5.71 4.54 -5.40
C SER A 125 6.45 3.24 -5.10
N TYR A 126 7.01 2.58 -6.11
CA TYR A 126 7.96 1.49 -5.90
C TYR A 126 9.37 1.96 -6.26
N GLN A 127 10.38 1.38 -5.61
CA GLN A 127 11.77 1.70 -5.90
C GLN A 127 12.07 1.43 -7.39
N GLY A 128 12.74 2.39 -8.04
CA GLY A 128 13.05 2.29 -9.47
C GLY A 128 11.85 2.38 -10.42
N GLY A 129 10.65 2.73 -9.94
CA GLY A 129 9.44 2.79 -10.77
C GLY A 129 8.93 1.41 -11.18
N ALA A 130 9.16 0.40 -10.34
CA ALA A 130 8.66 -0.94 -10.57
C ALA A 130 7.13 -0.99 -10.62
N GLU A 131 6.60 -2.03 -11.26
CA GLU A 131 5.18 -2.36 -11.19
C GLU A 131 4.89 -3.09 -9.88
N GLY A 132 3.67 -2.93 -9.39
CA GLY A 132 3.22 -3.68 -8.23
C GLY A 132 1.86 -3.23 -7.75
N CYS A 133 1.26 -4.08 -6.93
CA CYS A 133 -0.01 -3.81 -6.29
C CYS A 133 0.11 -3.83 -4.78
N SER A 134 -0.56 -2.89 -4.13
CA SER A 134 -0.55 -2.76 -2.67
C SER A 134 -1.88 -2.24 -2.16
N LYS A 135 -2.19 -2.54 -0.91
CA LYS A 135 -3.27 -1.89 -0.17
C LYS A 135 -2.67 -1.06 0.95
N ALA A 136 -3.22 0.13 1.17
CA ALA A 136 -2.87 0.94 2.33
C ALA A 136 -4.11 1.22 3.17
N VAL A 137 -3.96 1.32 4.47
CA VAL A 137 -5.03 1.71 5.40
C VAL A 137 -4.58 2.92 6.19
N MET A 138 -5.46 3.91 6.25
CA MET A 138 -5.38 5.06 7.16
C MET A 138 -6.33 4.83 8.32
N SER A 139 -5.80 5.04 9.52
CA SER A 139 -6.48 4.75 10.78
C SER A 139 -6.23 5.83 11.82
N LEU A 140 -7.18 6.02 12.72
CA LEU A 140 -7.10 6.94 13.85
C LEU A 140 -6.64 6.16 15.08
N VAL A 141 -5.45 6.48 15.58
CA VAL A 141 -4.91 5.89 16.82
C VAL A 141 -5.53 6.60 18.03
N LYS A 142 -5.54 7.93 18.00
CA LYS A 142 -6.06 8.75 19.10
C LYS A 142 -6.44 10.13 18.58
N GLN A 143 -7.49 10.73 19.15
CA GLN A 143 -7.75 12.16 19.06
C GLN A 143 -7.39 12.82 20.40
N TYR A 144 -6.58 13.86 20.35
CA TYR A 144 -6.15 14.64 21.49
C TYR A 144 -7.11 15.80 21.77
N THR A 145 -7.27 16.10 23.05
CA THR A 145 -7.96 17.31 23.53
C THR A 145 -7.04 18.52 23.48
N GLU A 146 -7.63 19.72 23.61
CA GLU A 146 -6.95 21.02 23.43
C GLU A 146 -5.84 21.33 24.45
N GLY A 147 -5.61 20.48 25.46
CA GLY A 147 -4.54 20.62 26.45
C GLY A 147 -3.53 19.46 26.51
N GLU A 148 -3.73 18.37 25.76
CA GLU A 148 -2.83 17.20 25.80
C GLU A 148 -1.58 17.38 24.94
N MET A 149 -1.65 18.21 23.90
CA MET A 149 -0.52 18.44 23.00
C MET A 149 0.32 19.63 23.49
N LYS A 150 1.41 19.33 24.21
CA LYS A 150 2.44 20.31 24.58
C LYS A 150 3.50 20.36 23.48
N PHE A 151 3.28 21.19 22.46
CA PHE A 151 4.29 21.48 21.44
C PHE A 151 4.92 22.84 21.71
#